data_AF-A0A355S896-F1
#
_entry.id   AF-A0A355S896-F1
#
_cell.length_a   1.000
_cell.length_b   1.000
_cell.length_c   1.000
_cell.angle_alpha   90.00
_cell.angle_beta   90.00
_cell.angle_gamma   90.00
#
_symmetry.space_group_name_H-M   'P 1'
#
loop_
_entity.id
_entity.type
_entity.pdbx_description
1 polymer ?
#
loop_
_entity_poly.entity_id
_entity_poly.type
_entity_poly.pdbx_seq_one_letter_code
_entity_poly.pdbx_strand_id
1 'polypeptide(L)'
;MLSIAWWALDTAGKNPGTQTGHIHAKDLTEISGIVLSRQNKNVIWAHNDSGDQARIFALRTDGKPLGVFRLEGTTAIDWEDIAIGPGPSAEKDYLYIADTGNNALSRRTVTIYRVP
;
A
#
# COMPACT_ATOMS: atom_id res chain seq x y z
N MET A 1 -30.47 7.75 -20.05
CA MET A 1 -29.61 8.93 -20.02
C MET A 1 -28.37 8.55 -19.20
N LEU A 2 -27.27 8.19 -19.86
CA LEU A 2 -26.01 7.82 -19.19
C LEU A 2 -25.29 9.10 -18.80
N SER A 3 -25.11 9.31 -17.49
CA SER A 3 -24.20 10.33 -16.98
C SER A 3 -22.78 9.77 -17.04
N ILE A 4 -21.95 10.36 -17.90
CA ILE A 4 -20.49 10.23 -17.81
C ILE A 4 -20.03 11.48 -17.06
N ALA A 5 -19.56 11.31 -15.83
CA ALA A 5 -18.87 12.35 -15.09
C ALA A 5 -17.37 12.24 -15.37
N TRP A 6 -16.77 13.36 -15.77
CA TRP A 6 -15.33 13.52 -15.85
C TRP A 6 -14.84 14.15 -14.55
N TRP A 7 -13.79 13.57 -13.96
CA TRP A 7 -13.05 14.23 -12.89
C TRP A 7 -11.98 15.09 -13.53
N ALA A 8 -12.03 16.40 -13.31
CA ALA A 8 -10.85 17.23 -13.46
C ALA A 8 -9.87 16.76 -12.38
N LEU A 9 -8.76 16.12 -12.78
CA LEU A 9 -7.59 16.09 -11.92
C LEU A 9 -7.17 17.55 -11.76
N ASP A 10 -7.41 18.12 -10.58
CA ASP A 10 -6.74 19.34 -10.20
C ASP A 10 -5.24 19.07 -10.32
N THR A 11 -4.54 19.98 -11.00
CA THR A 11 -3.13 19.77 -11.34
C THR A 11 -2.37 19.38 -10.09
N ALA A 12 -1.58 18.30 -10.16
CA ALA A 12 -0.51 18.04 -9.20
C ALA A 12 0.12 19.40 -8.83
N GLY A 13 0.12 19.74 -7.54
CA GLY A 13 0.29 21.12 -7.09
C GLY A 13 1.46 21.83 -7.79
N LYS A 14 1.28 23.12 -8.12
CA LYS A 14 2.32 23.94 -8.79
C LYS A 14 3.61 24.13 -7.98
N ASN A 15 3.59 23.76 -6.70
CA ASN A 15 4.73 23.88 -5.80
C ASN A 15 5.49 22.55 -5.74
N PRO A 16 6.82 22.59 -5.56
CA PRO A 16 7.58 21.40 -5.25
C PRO A 16 6.97 20.64 -4.06
N GLY A 17 7.04 19.30 -4.11
CA GLY A 17 6.72 18.46 -2.96
C GLY A 17 7.55 18.90 -1.76
N THR A 18 6.93 18.95 -0.58
CA THR A 18 7.66 19.20 0.67
C THR A 18 7.94 17.85 1.33
N GLN A 19 9.19 17.63 1.75
CA GLN A 19 9.51 16.46 2.55
C GLN A 19 8.80 16.58 3.91
N THR A 20 7.87 15.66 4.20
CA THR A 20 7.08 15.67 5.45
C THR A 20 7.67 14.77 6.53
N GLY A 21 8.65 13.93 6.20
CA GLY A 21 9.17 12.93 7.11
C GLY A 21 10.40 12.20 6.57
N HIS A 22 10.93 11.29 7.38
CA HIS A 22 11.99 10.37 7.02
C HIS A 22 11.71 9.00 7.67
N ILE A 23 11.82 7.92 6.90
CA ILE A 23 11.53 6.58 7.39
C ILE A 23 12.73 6.07 8.19
N HIS A 24 12.51 5.68 9.44
CA HIS A 24 13.55 5.18 10.34
C HIS A 24 13.48 3.66 10.58
N ALA A 25 12.53 2.98 9.92
CA ALA A 25 12.36 1.55 10.03
C ALA A 25 13.48 0.82 9.25
N LYS A 26 14.42 0.21 9.97
CA LYS A 26 15.57 -0.51 9.37
C LYS A 26 15.18 -1.67 8.46
N ASP A 27 14.03 -2.27 8.75
CA ASP A 27 13.51 -3.43 8.02
C ASP A 27 12.65 -3.03 6.81
N LEU A 28 12.38 -1.74 6.60
CA LEU A 28 11.58 -1.22 5.48
C LEU A 28 12.53 -0.51 4.51
N THR A 29 13.24 -1.31 3.71
CA THR A 29 14.39 -0.89 2.92
C THR A 29 14.08 -0.62 1.45
N GLU A 30 12.95 -1.11 0.93
CA GLU A 30 12.62 -1.08 -0.50
C GLU A 30 11.10 -0.92 -0.66
N ILE A 31 10.57 0.27 -0.39
CA ILE A 31 9.11 0.49 -0.41
C ILE A 31 8.59 0.58 -1.84
N SER A 32 7.76 -0.37 -2.25
CA SER A 32 7.04 -0.31 -3.53
C SER A 32 5.67 0.35 -3.43
N GLY A 33 4.97 0.18 -2.29
CA GLY A 33 3.62 0.73 -2.10
C GLY A 33 3.40 1.41 -0.76
N ILE A 34 2.61 2.50 -0.77
CA ILE A 34 2.10 3.18 0.43
C ILE A 34 0.63 3.58 0.29
N VAL A 35 -0.11 3.56 1.40
CA VAL A 35 -1.48 4.11 1.46
C VAL A 35 -1.76 4.76 2.81
N LEU A 36 -2.41 5.93 2.81
CA LEU A 36 -2.86 6.58 4.03
C LEU A 36 -4.07 5.84 4.62
N SER A 37 -3.99 5.49 5.90
CA SER A 37 -5.07 4.81 6.62
C SER A 37 -6.33 5.68 6.68
N ARG A 38 -7.48 5.06 6.41
CA ARG A 38 -8.80 5.69 6.58
C ARG A 38 -9.35 5.57 8.01
N GLN A 39 -8.93 4.53 8.74
CA GLN A 39 -9.39 4.25 10.09
C GLN A 39 -8.49 4.86 11.17
N ASN A 40 -7.19 5.03 10.87
CA ASN A 40 -6.21 5.53 11.83
C ASN A 40 -5.60 6.84 11.33
N LYS A 41 -5.98 7.95 11.95
CA LYS A 41 -5.50 9.28 11.55
C LYS A 41 -3.97 9.34 11.60
N ASN A 42 -3.37 9.91 10.54
CA ASN A 42 -1.92 10.08 10.38
C ASN A 42 -1.10 8.78 10.35
N VAL A 43 -1.73 7.64 10.02
CA VAL A 43 -1.03 6.37 9.79
C VAL A 43 -0.90 6.12 8.30
N ILE A 44 0.30 5.78 7.87
CA ILE A 44 0.61 5.27 6.53
C ILE A 44 0.86 3.76 6.67
N TRP A 45 0.23 2.98 5.80
CA TRP A 45 0.57 1.58 5.58
C TRP A 45 1.55 1.47 4.43
N ALA A 46 2.56 0.62 4.58
CA ALA A 46 3.59 0.38 3.57
C ALA A 46 3.99 -1.09 3.55
N HIS A 47 4.63 -1.53 2.46
CA HIS A 47 5.32 -2.81 2.38
C HIS A 47 6.64 -2.65 1.62
N ASN A 48 7.54 -3.62 1.80
CA ASN A 48 8.69 -3.76 0.91
C ASN A 48 8.30 -4.45 -0.40
N ASP A 49 9.18 -4.31 -1.37
CA ASP A 49 9.21 -5.01 -2.64
C ASP A 49 9.58 -6.51 -2.50
N SER A 50 10.04 -7.13 -3.59
CA SER A 50 10.55 -8.49 -3.68
C SER A 50 11.53 -8.88 -2.56
N GLY A 51 11.45 -10.14 -2.13
CA GLY A 51 12.43 -10.73 -1.22
C GLY A 51 12.24 -10.47 0.28
N ASP A 52 11.22 -9.69 0.69
CA ASP A 52 10.86 -9.56 2.11
C ASP A 52 9.85 -10.63 2.58
N GLN A 53 9.57 -10.66 3.89
CA GLN A 53 8.50 -11.44 4.49
C GLN A 53 7.13 -10.88 4.10
N ALA A 54 6.09 -11.72 4.18
CA ALA A 54 4.70 -11.28 4.09
C ALA A 54 4.30 -10.42 5.32
N ARG A 55 4.65 -9.14 5.29
CA ARG A 55 4.40 -8.19 6.39
C ARG A 55 4.13 -6.79 5.86
N ILE A 56 3.31 -6.04 6.58
CA ILE A 56 3.04 -4.62 6.34
C ILE A 56 3.51 -3.79 7.53
N PHE A 57 3.90 -2.55 7.24
CA PHE A 57 4.44 -1.61 8.21
C PHE A 57 3.43 -0.50 8.43
N ALA A 58 3.19 -0.15 9.70
CA ALA A 58 2.51 1.08 10.07
C ALA A 58 3.54 2.16 10.37
N LEU A 59 3.40 3.32 9.75
CA LEU A 59 4.23 4.49 9.98
C LEU A 59 3.36 5.70 10.33
N ARG A 60 3.91 6.64 11.09
CA ARG A 60 3.37 8.00 11.14
C ARG A 60 3.65 8.72 9.81
N THR A 61 2.93 9.81 9.54
CA THR A 61 3.18 10.68 8.36
C THR A 61 4.55 11.37 8.36
N ASP A 62 5.27 11.36 9.49
CA ASP A 62 6.67 11.80 9.59
C ASP A 62 7.69 10.66 9.39
N GLY A 63 7.23 9.43 9.10
CA GLY A 63 8.07 8.26 8.82
C GLY A 63 8.48 7.46 10.07
N LYS A 64 8.06 7.86 11.28
CA LYS A 64 8.33 7.09 12.50
C LYS A 64 7.56 5.75 12.47
N PRO A 65 8.22 4.60 12.74
CA PRO A 65 7.53 3.32 12.80
C PRO A 65 6.56 3.26 13.98
N LEU A 66 5.37 2.72 13.72
CA LEU A 66 4.33 2.43 14.69
C LEU A 66 4.18 0.92 14.97
N GLY A 67 4.49 0.08 13.99
CA GLY A 67 4.41 -1.37 14.15
C GLY A 67 4.65 -2.13 12.85
N VAL A 68 4.75 -3.45 12.97
CA VAL A 68 4.93 -4.39 11.86
C VAL A 68 3.93 -5.52 12.04
N PHE A 69 3.18 -5.83 10.99
CA PHE A 69 2.07 -6.79 11.02
C PHE A 69 2.35 -7.87 9.98
N ARG A 70 2.52 -9.11 10.42
CA ARG A 70 2.71 -10.25 9.53
C ARG A 70 1.37 -10.75 9.02
N LEU A 71 1.29 -11.06 7.72
CA LEU A 71 0.16 -11.74 7.11
C LEU A 71 0.43 -13.24 7.16
N GLU A 72 -0.35 -13.96 7.96
CA GLU A 72 -0.21 -15.41 8.08
C GLU A 72 -0.81 -16.14 6.86
N GLY A 73 -0.27 -17.31 6.55
CA GLY A 73 -0.77 -18.15 5.45
C GLY A 73 -0.48 -17.61 4.05
N THR A 74 0.38 -16.60 3.92
CA THR A 74 0.78 -16.04 2.63
C THR A 74 2.30 -15.87 2.53
N THR A 75 2.80 -15.74 1.31
CA THR A 75 4.19 -15.46 0.97
C THR A 75 4.23 -14.20 0.13
N ALA A 76 5.14 -13.28 0.43
CA ALA A 76 5.40 -12.14 -0.43
C ALA A 76 6.40 -12.58 -1.51
N ILE A 77 5.93 -12.74 -2.75
CA ILE A 77 6.80 -13.12 -3.86
C ILE A 77 7.41 -11.84 -4.47
N ASP A 78 6.55 -10.92 -4.90
CA ASP A 78 6.94 -9.68 -5.58
C ASP A 78 5.82 -8.63 -5.40
N TRP A 79 5.78 -8.00 -4.22
CA TRP A 79 4.71 -7.08 -3.84
C TRP A 79 4.98 -5.66 -4.38
N GLU A 80 4.06 -5.14 -5.17
CA GLU A 80 4.26 -3.90 -5.93
C GLU A 80 3.41 -2.74 -5.43
N ASP A 81 2.21 -3.01 -4.89
CA ASP A 81 1.27 -1.96 -4.50
C ASP A 81 0.40 -2.33 -3.30
N ILE A 82 -0.12 -1.29 -2.63
CA ILE A 82 -1.07 -1.40 -1.52
C ILE A 82 -2.14 -0.32 -1.60
N ALA A 83 -3.40 -0.72 -1.43
CA ALA A 83 -4.54 0.18 -1.51
C ALA A 83 -5.58 -0.11 -0.42
N ILE A 84 -6.47 0.85 -0.16
CA ILE A 84 -7.62 0.67 0.72
C ILE A 84 -8.90 0.80 -0.10
N GLY A 85 -9.81 -0.15 0.05
CA GLY A 85 -11.09 -0.14 -0.65
C GLY A 85 -12.19 -0.96 0.04
N PRO A 86 -13.42 -0.89 -0.49
CA PRO A 86 -14.54 -1.69 0.02
C PRO A 86 -14.30 -3.18 -0.20
N GLY A 87 -15.03 -4.03 0.51
CA GLY A 87 -14.97 -5.47 0.36
C GLY A 87 -16.31 -6.16 0.66
N PRO A 88 -16.30 -7.44 1.06
CA PRO A 88 -17.52 -8.22 1.26
C PRO A 88 -18.48 -7.66 2.32
N SER A 89 -17.96 -6.92 3.32
CA SER A 89 -18.76 -6.15 4.27
C SER A 89 -18.81 -4.70 3.81
N ALA A 90 -20.00 -4.17 3.57
CA ALA A 90 -20.19 -2.80 3.08
C ALA A 90 -19.74 -1.73 4.11
N GLU A 91 -19.66 -2.12 5.37
CA GLU A 91 -19.31 -1.29 6.51
C GLU A 91 -17.81 -1.29 6.81
N LYS A 92 -17.01 -2.04 6.04
CA LYS A 92 -15.58 -2.19 6.28
C LYS A 92 -14.77 -1.83 5.04
N ASP A 93 -13.73 -1.04 5.27
CA ASP A 93 -12.61 -0.92 4.37
C ASP A 93 -11.64 -2.08 4.61
N TYR A 94 -10.97 -2.51 3.55
CA TYR A 94 -9.97 -3.55 3.56
C TYR A 94 -8.68 -3.02 2.95
N LEU A 95 -7.55 -3.52 3.43
CA LEU A 95 -6.26 -3.36 2.75
C LEU A 95 -6.15 -4.41 1.64
N TYR A 96 -5.72 -3.96 0.47
CA TYR A 96 -5.42 -4.80 -0.68
C TYR A 96 -3.94 -4.69 -0.97
N ILE A 97 -3.26 -5.83 -1.11
CA ILE A 97 -1.83 -5.89 -1.43
C ILE A 97 -1.66 -6.64 -2.74
N ALA A 98 -0.93 -6.04 -3.68
CA ALA A 98 -0.70 -6.56 -5.02
C ALA A 98 0.62 -7.31 -5.09
N ASP A 99 0.56 -8.64 -5.14
CA ASP A 99 1.69 -9.50 -5.47
C ASP A 99 1.71 -9.75 -6.98
N THR A 100 2.17 -8.72 -7.69
CA THR A 100 2.02 -8.59 -9.15
C THR A 100 3.34 -8.46 -9.88
N GLY A 101 4.45 -8.25 -9.18
CA GLY A 101 5.75 -8.12 -9.80
C GLY A 101 6.10 -9.38 -10.60
N ASN A 102 6.54 -9.15 -11.84
CA ASN A 102 6.74 -10.21 -12.83
C ASN A 102 7.67 -9.77 -13.97
N ASN A 103 8.73 -9.00 -13.66
CA ASN A 103 9.58 -8.39 -14.68
C ASN A 103 10.28 -9.43 -15.57
N ALA A 104 10.54 -10.62 -15.03
CA ALA A 104 11.09 -11.76 -15.76
C ALA A 104 10.04 -12.55 -16.58
N LEU A 105 8.75 -12.18 -16.50
CA LEU A 105 7.62 -12.85 -17.16
C LEU A 105 7.51 -14.35 -16.84
N SER A 106 8.04 -14.78 -15.69
CA SER A 106 8.11 -16.18 -15.27
C SER A 106 6.86 -16.65 -14.53
N ARG A 107 6.06 -15.72 -14.00
CA ARG A 107 4.86 -16.03 -13.21
C ARG A 107 3.63 -16.11 -14.11
N ARG A 108 2.89 -17.21 -13.99
CA ARG A 108 1.59 -17.42 -14.66
C ARG A 108 0.42 -16.86 -13.87
N THR A 109 0.63 -16.57 -12.60
CA THR A 109 -0.40 -16.08 -11.68
C THR A 109 0.18 -14.97 -10.83
N VAL A 110 -0.58 -13.90 -10.75
CA VAL A 110 -0.39 -12.81 -9.79
C VAL A 110 -1.53 -12.85 -8.79
N THR A 111 -1.29 -12.36 -7.58
CA THR A 111 -2.24 -12.49 -6.48
C THR A 111 -2.54 -11.12 -5.89
N ILE A 112 -3.82 -10.88 -5.59
CA ILE A 112 -4.22 -9.74 -4.75
C ILE A 112 -4.66 -10.30 -3.40
N TYR A 113 -3.94 -9.93 -2.34
CA TYR A 113 -4.33 -10.25 -0.98
C TYR A 113 -5.33 -9.21 -0.47
N ARG A 114 -6.29 -9.64 0.33
CA ARG A 114 -7.25 -8.77 1.03
C ARG A 114 -7.15 -9.02 2.52
N VAL A 115 -6.93 -7.95 3.29
CA VAL A 115 -6.72 -7.97 4.74
C VAL A 115 -7.82 -7.11 5.39
N PRO A 116 -8.58 -7.66 6.36
CA PRO A 116 -9.66 -6.96 7.05
C PRO A 116 -9.18 -5.95 8.10
#